data_AF-A0A0R1J9Y5-F1
#
_entry.id   AF-A0A0R1J9Y5-F1
#
_cell.length_a   1.000
_cell.length_b   1.000
_cell.length_c   1.000
_cell.angle_alpha   90.00
_cell.angle_beta   90.00
_cell.angle_gamma   90.00
#
_symmetry.space_group_name_H-M   'P 1'
#
loop_
_entity.id
_entity.type
_entity.pdbx_description
1 polymer ?
#
loop_
_entity_poly.entity_id
_entity_poly.type
_entity_poly.pdbx_seq_one_letter_code
_entity_poly.pdbx_strand_id
1 'polypeptide(L)'
;MSRGIEQKDSFKKAMRQVYDLYPNCHTVASVLRNIYSVEDSQWSALLLRDGKFYESPVYQVHVYEGVAGGDAFGAGLMHGFLNDFEGQEQVNYAIAASVLKLTIGGDLNLVSEQEIRDVMKKDSASAMKR
;
A
#
# COMPACT_ATOMS: atom_id res chain seq x y z
N MET A 1 4.39 16.08 6.84
CA MET A 1 5.66 15.99 6.09
C MET A 1 5.35 15.56 4.67
N SER A 2 5.87 16.24 3.65
CA SER A 2 5.55 15.98 2.24
C SER A 2 6.35 14.83 1.60
N ARG A 3 7.33 14.26 2.31
CA ARG A 3 8.21 13.20 1.81
C ARG A 3 8.32 12.01 2.77
N GLY A 4 7.27 11.20 2.88
CA GLY A 4 7.21 10.05 3.78
C GLY A 4 8.05 8.85 3.31
N ILE A 5 8.22 8.66 1.99
CA ILE A 5 8.97 7.53 1.43
C ILE A 5 10.46 7.63 1.79
N GLU A 6 11.01 8.85 1.84
CA GLU A 6 12.40 9.09 2.26
C GLU A 6 12.65 8.72 3.73
N GLN A 7 11.59 8.61 4.54
CA GLN A 7 11.66 8.29 5.96
C GLN A 7 11.47 6.80 6.24
N LYS A 8 11.52 5.95 5.20
CA LYS A 8 11.30 4.51 5.28
C LYS A 8 12.01 3.83 6.45
N ASP A 9 13.28 4.15 6.70
CA ASP A 9 14.05 3.52 7.78
C ASP A 9 13.53 3.90 9.18
N SER A 10 13.06 5.13 9.36
CA SER A 10 12.40 5.55 10.60
C SER A 10 11.07 4.82 10.81
N PHE A 11 10.29 4.64 9.73
CA PHE A 11 9.06 3.84 9.78
C PHE A 11 9.36 2.37 10.12
N LYS A 12 10.36 1.75 9.49
CA LYS A 12 10.77 0.38 9.81
C LYS A 12 11.17 0.23 11.28
N LYS A 13 11.90 1.20 11.85
CA LYS A 13 12.24 1.21 13.28
C LYS A 13 10.99 1.26 14.15
N ALA A 14 10.04 2.15 13.84
CA ALA A 14 8.77 2.24 14.59
C ALA A 14 7.92 0.96 14.45
N MET A 15 7.84 0.39 13.24
CA MET A 15 7.14 -0.88 13.00
C MET A 15 7.76 -2.03 13.80
N ARG A 16 9.10 -2.07 13.89
CA ARG A 16 9.81 -3.05 14.73
C ARG A 16 9.46 -2.87 16.20
N GLN A 17 9.41 -1.63 16.70
CA GLN A 17 9.01 -1.37 18.08
C GLN A 17 7.58 -1.86 18.37
N VAL A 18 6.64 -1.68 17.45
CA VAL A 18 5.27 -2.22 17.58
C VAL A 18 5.31 -3.75 17.63
N TYR A 19 6.02 -4.39 16.71
CA TYR A 19 6.16 -5.85 16.67
C TYR A 19 6.76 -6.41 17.96
N ASP A 20 7.78 -5.75 18.51
CA ASP A 20 8.48 -6.20 19.72
C ASP A 20 7.66 -5.93 20.99
N LEU A 21 6.86 -4.85 21.03
CA LEU A 21 6.03 -4.48 22.18
C LEU A 21 4.76 -5.36 22.29
N TYR A 22 4.24 -5.83 21.15
CA TYR A 22 2.99 -6.60 21.08
C TYR A 22 3.26 -8.01 20.52
N PRO A 23 3.59 -9.01 21.36
CA PRO A 23 4.04 -10.34 20.90
C PRO A 23 3.00 -11.14 20.11
N ASN A 24 1.71 -10.79 20.21
CA ASN A 24 0.63 -11.39 19.43
C ASN A 24 0.38 -10.65 18.09
N CYS A 25 1.12 -9.58 17.82
CA CYS A 25 1.04 -8.82 16.56
C CYS A 25 2.11 -9.32 15.59
N HIS A 26 1.77 -10.33 14.81
CA HIS A 26 2.71 -10.96 13.86
C HIS A 26 2.89 -10.14 12.57
N THR A 27 2.03 -9.15 12.33
CA THR A 27 2.07 -8.33 11.12
C THR A 27 1.80 -6.86 11.41
N VAL A 28 2.70 -5.99 10.93
CA VAL A 28 2.56 -4.54 10.95
C VAL A 28 2.71 -4.04 9.52
N ALA A 29 1.81 -3.19 9.06
CA ALA A 29 1.87 -2.61 7.72
C ALA A 29 1.76 -1.09 7.79
N SER A 30 2.38 -0.40 6.84
CA SER A 30 2.31 1.06 6.76
C SER A 30 2.34 1.53 5.31
N VAL A 31 1.54 2.55 5.00
CA VAL A 31 1.58 3.25 3.72
C VAL A 31 2.45 4.50 3.89
N LEU A 32 3.42 4.67 3.00
CA LEU A 32 4.28 5.83 2.90
C LEU A 32 3.82 6.70 1.73
N ARG A 33 3.77 8.02 1.94
CA ARG A 33 3.31 8.97 0.93
C ARG A 33 4.29 10.11 0.76
N ASN A 34 4.61 10.44 -0.50
CA ASN A 34 5.10 11.77 -0.85
C ASN A 34 3.94 12.54 -1.49
N ILE A 35 3.57 13.67 -0.92
CA ILE A 35 2.40 14.45 -1.37
C ILE A 35 2.95 15.74 -1.99
N TYR A 36 2.72 15.92 -3.29
CA TYR A 36 3.15 17.10 -4.04
C TYR A 36 1.99 18.09 -4.19
N SER A 37 0.78 17.60 -4.46
CA SER A 37 -0.50 18.34 -4.40
C SER A 37 -1.63 17.42 -3.91
N VAL A 38 -2.88 17.91 -3.94
CA VAL A 38 -4.06 17.09 -3.62
C VAL A 38 -4.21 15.95 -4.63
N GLU A 39 -3.90 16.25 -5.89
CA GLU A 39 -4.03 15.35 -7.03
C GLU A 39 -2.76 14.52 -7.26
N ASP A 40 -1.57 15.10 -7.05
CA ASP A 40 -0.31 14.43 -7.42
C ASP A 40 0.46 13.95 -6.19
N SER A 41 0.65 12.64 -6.11
CA SER A 41 1.36 12.01 -4.99
C SER A 41 2.07 10.72 -5.41
N GLN A 42 2.98 10.27 -4.55
CA GLN A 42 3.60 8.94 -4.62
C GLN A 42 3.20 8.13 -3.42
N TRP A 43 2.89 6.86 -3.65
CA TRP A 43 2.45 5.93 -2.62
C TRP A 43 3.30 4.67 -2.69
N SER A 44 3.77 4.21 -1.54
CA SER A 44 4.40 2.89 -1.38
C SER A 44 3.95 2.29 -0.06
N ALA A 45 4.25 1.01 0.17
CA ALA A 45 3.91 0.33 1.40
C ALA A 45 5.08 -0.48 1.94
N LEU A 46 5.06 -0.62 3.27
CA LEU A 46 5.91 -1.51 4.04
C LEU A 46 5.04 -2.57 4.71
N LEU A 47 5.55 -3.79 4.75
CA LEU A 47 4.99 -4.89 5.53
C LEU A 47 6.11 -5.49 6.37
N LEU A 48 5.89 -5.59 7.68
CA LEU A 48 6.66 -6.42 8.59
C LEU A 48 5.80 -7.62 8.95
N ARG A 49 6.15 -8.81 8.48
CA ARG A 49 5.43 -10.05 8.76
C ARG A 49 6.42 -11.11 9.20
N ASP A 50 6.14 -11.76 10.33
CA ASP A 50 6.95 -12.85 10.88
C ASP A 50 8.45 -12.49 10.98
N GLY A 51 8.70 -11.26 11.42
CA GLY A 51 10.06 -10.72 11.57
C GLY A 51 10.72 -10.20 10.30
N LYS A 52 10.16 -10.44 9.10
CA LYS A 52 10.73 -10.04 7.81
C LYS A 52 10.04 -8.80 7.23
N PHE A 53 10.84 -7.89 6.67
CA PHE A 53 10.34 -6.72 5.95
C PHE A 53 10.14 -7.01 4.47
N TYR A 54 9.06 -6.48 3.92
CA TYR A 54 8.73 -6.42 2.51
C TYR A 54 8.37 -4.99 2.14
N GLU A 55 8.71 -4.58 0.92
CA GLU A 55 8.48 -3.25 0.42
C GLU A 55 7.81 -3.32 -0.93
N SER A 56 6.80 -2.50 -1.15
CA SER A 56 6.20 -2.38 -2.48
C SER A 56 7.03 -1.47 -3.39
N PRO A 57 6.78 -1.51 -4.71
CA PRO A 57 7.15 -0.43 -5.60
C PRO A 57 6.54 0.91 -5.16
N VAL A 58 7.09 2.00 -5.69
CA VAL A 58 6.52 3.35 -5.55
C VAL A 58 5.58 3.59 -6.73
N TYR A 59 4.32 3.90 -6.45
CA TYR A 59 3.33 4.23 -7.47
C TYR A 59 3.18 5.75 -7.58
N GLN A 60 3.25 6.26 -8.80
CA GLN A 60 2.81 7.62 -9.10
C GLN A 60 1.30 7.63 -9.24
N VAL A 61 0.62 8.42 -8.40
CA VAL A 61 -0.84 8.46 -8.32
C VAL A 61 -1.33 9.84 -8.68
N HIS A 62 -2.24 9.90 -9.66
CA HIS A 62 -3.09 11.05 -9.89
C HIS A 62 -4.45 10.79 -9.23
N VAL A 63 -4.64 11.38 -8.06
CA VAL A 63 -5.79 11.19 -7.18
C VAL A 63 -6.99 11.90 -7.79
N TYR A 64 -8.03 11.13 -8.09
CA TYR A 64 -9.34 11.65 -8.43
C TYR A 64 -10.13 11.99 -7.17
N GLU A 65 -10.16 11.06 -6.20
CA GLU A 65 -10.80 11.25 -4.91
C GLU A 65 -9.96 10.64 -3.79
N GLY A 66 -9.56 11.47 -2.83
CA GLY A 66 -8.58 11.13 -1.78
C GLY A 66 -9.11 10.29 -0.61
N VAL A 67 -10.30 9.69 -0.75
CA VAL A 67 -11.00 8.98 0.33
C VAL A 67 -10.88 7.46 0.19
N ALA A 68 -10.89 6.76 1.33
CA ALA A 68 -10.88 5.30 1.46
C ALA A 68 -9.64 4.57 0.90
N GLY A 69 -8.56 5.27 0.55
CA GLY A 69 -7.30 4.62 0.15
C GLY A 69 -6.71 3.71 1.24
N GLY A 70 -6.84 4.11 2.51
CA GLY A 70 -6.42 3.29 3.66
C GLY A 70 -7.28 2.06 3.87
N ASP A 71 -8.60 2.19 3.71
CA ASP A 71 -9.55 1.07 3.81
C ASP A 71 -9.31 0.04 2.69
N ALA A 72 -9.08 0.52 1.47
CA ALA A 72 -8.70 -0.32 0.34
C ALA A 72 -7.36 -1.05 0.57
N PHE A 73 -6.37 -0.39 1.16
CA PHE A 73 -5.09 -1.02 1.55
C PHE A 73 -5.32 -2.14 2.58
N GLY A 74 -6.09 -1.86 3.63
CA GLY A 74 -6.43 -2.85 4.66
C GLY A 74 -7.20 -4.04 4.10
N ALA A 75 -8.21 -3.79 3.26
CA ALA A 75 -8.96 -4.84 2.57
C ALA A 75 -8.06 -5.69 1.65
N GLY A 76 -7.12 -5.06 0.94
CA GLY A 76 -6.15 -5.77 0.11
C GLY A 76 -5.18 -6.65 0.92
N LEU A 77 -4.74 -6.19 2.11
CA LEU A 77 -3.94 -7.04 3.02
C LEU A 77 -4.74 -8.24 3.51
N MET A 78 -6.00 -8.03 3.91
CA MET A 78 -6.90 -9.09 4.35
C MET A 78 -7.19 -10.10 3.23
N HIS A 79 -7.40 -9.61 2.00
CA HIS A 79 -7.54 -10.48 0.84
C HIS A 79 -6.29 -11.36 0.65
N GLY A 80 -5.09 -10.80 0.78
CA GLY A 80 -3.85 -11.58 0.70
C GLY A 80 -3.72 -12.62 1.82
N PHE A 81 -4.17 -12.32 3.04
CA PHE A 81 -4.21 -13.32 4.12
C PHE A 81 -5.17 -14.47 3.83
N LEU A 82 -6.37 -14.16 3.32
CA LEU A 82 -7.40 -15.15 3.01
C LEU A 82 -7.06 -16.04 1.81
N ASN A 83 -6.09 -15.63 0.98
CA ASN A 83 -5.66 -16.36 -0.21
C ASN A 83 -4.21 -16.86 -0.11
N ASP A 84 -3.65 -16.93 1.10
CA ASP A 84 -2.31 -17.47 1.38
C ASP A 84 -1.18 -16.81 0.57
N PHE A 85 -1.27 -15.50 0.32
CA PHE A 85 -0.22 -14.77 -0.38
C PHE A 85 1.06 -14.72 0.46
N GLU A 86 2.18 -14.89 -0.23
CA GLU A 86 3.51 -14.60 0.30
C GLU A 86 3.64 -13.12 0.65
N GLY A 87 4.50 -12.76 1.63
CA GLY A 87 4.57 -11.40 2.15
C GLY A 87 4.84 -10.31 1.09
N GLN A 88 5.61 -10.63 0.04
CA GLN A 88 5.88 -9.70 -1.06
C GLN A 88 4.66 -9.51 -1.98
N GLU A 89 3.95 -10.59 -2.30
CA GLU A 89 2.72 -10.52 -3.09
C GLU A 89 1.65 -9.76 -2.31
N GLN A 90 1.53 -10.03 -1.01
CA GLN A 90 0.57 -9.39 -0.13
C GLN A 90 0.72 -7.87 -0.06
N VAL A 91 1.94 -7.35 0.16
CA VAL A 91 2.16 -5.88 0.20
C VAL A 91 1.94 -5.22 -1.16
N ASN A 92 2.32 -5.90 -2.26
CA ASN A 92 2.13 -5.42 -3.62
C ASN A 92 0.64 -5.35 -3.99
N TYR A 93 -0.12 -6.39 -3.65
CA TYR A 93 -1.56 -6.44 -3.88
C TYR A 93 -2.29 -5.35 -3.10
N ALA A 94 -1.96 -5.20 -1.81
CA ALA A 94 -2.58 -4.21 -0.95
C ALA A 94 -2.36 -2.77 -1.42
N ILE A 95 -1.12 -2.41 -1.78
CA ILE A 95 -0.85 -1.05 -2.28
C ILE A 95 -1.52 -0.84 -3.64
N ALA A 96 -1.52 -1.83 -4.54
CA ALA A 96 -2.17 -1.72 -5.84
C ALA A 96 -3.69 -1.49 -5.71
N ALA A 97 -4.36 -2.20 -4.80
CA ALA A 97 -5.76 -1.97 -4.47
C ALA A 97 -6.01 -0.55 -3.92
N SER A 98 -5.12 -0.08 -3.05
CA SER A 98 -5.18 1.27 -2.46
C SER A 98 -5.04 2.36 -3.52
N VAL A 99 -4.03 2.27 -4.38
CA VAL A 99 -3.78 3.31 -5.40
C VAL A 99 -4.84 3.31 -6.49
N LEU A 100 -5.42 2.16 -6.85
CA LEU A 100 -6.56 2.10 -7.76
C LEU A 100 -7.84 2.68 -7.14
N LYS A 101 -8.04 2.52 -5.82
CA LYS A 101 -9.20 3.13 -5.14
C LYS A 101 -9.20 4.66 -5.27
N LEU A 102 -8.02 5.28 -5.30
CA LEU A 102 -7.86 6.73 -5.42
C LEU A 102 -8.20 7.26 -6.83
N THR A 103 -8.38 6.37 -7.82
CA THR A 103 -8.77 6.74 -9.19
C THR A 103 -10.27 6.51 -9.45
N ILE A 104 -11.08 6.27 -8.41
CA ILE A 104 -12.54 6.14 -8.50
C ILE A 104 -13.26 6.98 -7.47
N GLY A 105 -14.47 7.42 -7.85
CA GLY A 105 -15.31 8.23 -6.99
C GLY A 105 -16.05 7.43 -5.92
N GLY A 106 -16.33 8.10 -4.79
CA GLY A 106 -17.00 7.53 -3.62
C GLY A 106 -16.11 6.62 -2.78
N ASP A 107 -16.64 6.11 -1.66
CA ASP A 107 -15.82 5.45 -0.64
C ASP A 107 -15.61 3.94 -0.89
N LEU A 108 -16.46 3.31 -1.71
CA LEU A 108 -16.37 1.87 -1.97
C LEU A 108 -15.24 1.54 -2.96
N ASN A 109 -14.49 0.48 -2.66
CA ASN A 109 -13.51 -0.05 -3.60
C ASN A 109 -14.20 -0.93 -4.66
N LEU A 110 -14.45 -0.35 -5.83
CA LEU A 110 -15.08 -1.02 -6.99
C LEU A 110 -14.03 -1.59 -7.98
N VAL A 111 -12.81 -1.83 -7.52
CA VAL A 111 -11.71 -2.35 -8.33
C VAL A 111 -11.76 -3.88 -8.31
N SER A 112 -11.63 -4.50 -9.48
CA SER A 112 -11.59 -5.95 -9.62
C SER A 112 -10.20 -6.53 -9.31
N GLU A 113 -10.15 -7.82 -8.93
CA GLU A 113 -8.88 -8.51 -8.72
C GLU A 113 -7.97 -8.47 -9.95
N GLN A 114 -8.55 -8.61 -11.15
CA GLN A 114 -7.79 -8.56 -12.40
C GLN A 114 -7.11 -7.20 -12.58
N GLU A 115 -7.79 -6.09 -12.30
CA GLU A 115 -7.22 -4.74 -12.39
C GLU A 115 -6.09 -4.53 -11.39
N ILE A 116 -6.24 -5.05 -10.17
CA ILE A 116 -5.18 -5.01 -9.15
C ILE A 116 -3.94 -5.76 -9.65
N ARG A 117 -4.13 -6.99 -10.15
CA ARG A 117 -3.04 -7.81 -10.68
C ARG A 117 -2.38 -7.17 -11.91
N ASP A 118 -3.12 -6.49 -12.75
CA ASP A 118 -2.57 -5.78 -13.90
C ASP A 118 -1.72 -4.58 -13.47
N VAL A 119 -2.12 -3.83 -12.44
CA VAL A 119 -1.30 -2.76 -11.85
C VAL A 119 -0.05 -3.30 -11.16
N MET A 120 -0.11 -4.46 -10.53
CA MET A 120 1.07 -5.11 -9.95
C MET A 120 2.11 -5.51 -11.02
N LYS A 121 1.68 -5.85 -12.23
CA LYS A 121 2.55 -6.26 -13.35
C LYS A 121 3.14 -5.07 -14.12
N LYS A 122 2.43 -3.95 -14.17
CA LYS A 122 2.90 -2.74 -14.87
C LYS A 122 4.03 -2.11 -14.07
N ASP A 123 5.15 -1.83 -14.73
CA ASP A 123 6.28 -1.14 -14.11
C ASP A 123 5.81 0.19 -13.49
N SER A 124 6.26 0.44 -12.26
CA SER A 124 5.88 1.55 -11.36
C SER A 124 6.11 2.95 -11.96
N ALA A 125 6.83 3.04 -13.08
CA ALA A 125 7.13 4.28 -13.79
C ALA A 125 6.06 4.70 -14.81
N SER A 126 5.13 3.83 -15.19
CA SER A 126 4.02 4.20 -16.08
C SER A 126 2.85 4.73 -15.26
N ALA A 127 2.39 5.95 -15.56
CA ALA A 127 1.19 6.51 -14.94
C ALA A 127 0.04 5.50 -15.01
N MET A 128 -0.58 5.21 -13.86
CA MET A 128 -1.73 4.32 -13.79
C MET A 128 -2.87 4.93 -14.61
N LYS A 129 -3.10 4.37 -15.80
CA LYS A 129 -4.27 4.68 -16.63
C LYS A 129 -5.26 3.54 -16.48
N ARG A 130 -6.45 3.88 -16.01
CA ARG A 130 -7.66 3.09 -16.20
C ARG A 130 -8.29 3.49 -17.52
#